data_AF-A0AAU2MUB1-F1
#
_entry.id   AF-A0AAU2MUB1-F1
#
_cell.length_a   1.000
_cell.length_b   1.000
_cell.length_c   1.000
_cell.angle_alpha   90.00
_cell.angle_beta   90.00
_cell.angle_gamma   90.00
#
_symmetry.space_group_name_H-M   'P 1'
#
loop_
_entity.id
_entity.type
_entity.pdbx_description
1 polymer ?
#
loop_
_entity_poly.entity_id
_entity_poly.type
_entity_poly.pdbx_seq_one_letter_code
_entity_poly.pdbx_strand_id
1 'polypeptide(L)'
;MAVPVPRAALVCALALCSLTACSAEQDTEGMNYTGDYSSHQPLSVVGYPSTGSLGIAQEVVWRIADGDVDRLASLVSDKQGEDIPEKTAENWVAAFRKGAGGKVTAEFYDEGSYRQTVVLYLHETGQIKELYVRAVMLDGKEVWRVGMAEPGPAEATAVEPWIPKTPGELGSKVVR
;
A
#
# COMPACT_ATOMS: atom_id res chain seq x y z
N MET A 1 -70.06 -16.07 41.76
CA MET A 1 -69.45 -14.74 41.54
C MET A 1 -67.97 -14.97 41.27
N ALA A 2 -67.50 -14.63 40.07
CA ALA A 2 -66.13 -14.88 39.59
C ALA A 2 -65.54 -13.59 39.04
N VAL A 3 -64.36 -13.17 39.52
CA VAL A 3 -63.50 -12.09 38.98
C VAL A 3 -62.09 -12.24 39.63
N PRO A 4 -60.96 -11.84 39.02
CA PRO A 4 -60.45 -12.06 37.66
C PRO A 4 -59.01 -12.65 37.63
N VAL A 5 -58.55 -13.02 36.44
CA VAL A 5 -57.16 -13.45 36.12
C VAL A 5 -56.21 -12.24 36.02
N PRO A 6 -54.94 -12.34 36.48
CA PRO A 6 -53.86 -11.53 35.96
C PRO A 6 -52.95 -12.33 35.03
N ARG A 7 -52.86 -11.85 33.78
CA ARG A 7 -51.77 -12.14 32.84
C ARG A 7 -50.48 -11.51 33.38
N ALA A 8 -49.40 -12.28 33.47
CA ALA A 8 -48.05 -11.72 33.56
C ALA A 8 -47.11 -12.59 32.70
N ALA A 9 -46.91 -12.14 31.47
CA ALA A 9 -45.82 -12.59 30.62
C ALA A 9 -44.53 -11.93 31.13
N LEU A 10 -43.54 -12.72 31.52
CA LEU A 10 -42.20 -12.21 31.80
C LEU A 10 -41.40 -12.30 30.50
N VAL A 11 -41.11 -11.12 29.96
CA VAL A 11 -40.32 -10.87 28.75
C VAL A 11 -38.84 -11.14 29.05
N CYS A 12 -38.27 -12.18 28.45
CA CYS A 12 -36.82 -12.30 28.31
C CYS A 12 -36.38 -11.45 27.12
N ALA A 13 -35.87 -10.26 27.37
CA ALA A 13 -35.31 -9.42 26.31
C ALA A 13 -33.95 -8.82 26.71
N LEU A 14 -32.97 -9.17 25.88
CA LEU A 14 -31.83 -8.36 25.45
C LEU A 14 -30.67 -8.15 26.43
N ALA A 15 -29.68 -9.04 26.33
CA ALA A 15 -28.29 -8.74 26.68
C ALA A 15 -27.29 -9.42 25.70
N LEU A 16 -27.52 -9.27 24.39
CA LEU A 16 -26.68 -9.84 23.33
C LEU A 16 -26.32 -8.80 22.25
N CYS A 17 -25.89 -7.60 22.63
CA CYS A 17 -25.41 -6.61 21.66
C CYS A 17 -24.28 -5.75 22.23
N SER A 18 -23.09 -6.31 22.43
CA SER A 18 -21.92 -5.47 22.79
C SER A 18 -20.53 -5.98 22.37
N LEU A 19 -20.39 -6.99 21.49
CA LEU A 19 -19.06 -7.57 21.21
C LEU A 19 -18.61 -7.57 19.73
N THR A 20 -19.31 -6.91 18.81
CA THR A 20 -18.93 -6.92 17.38
C THR A 20 -18.19 -5.67 16.88
N ALA A 21 -17.83 -4.72 17.76
CA ALA A 21 -17.31 -3.42 17.32
C ALA A 21 -15.77 -3.36 17.15
N CYS A 22 -15.01 -4.39 17.52
CA CYS A 22 -13.53 -4.31 17.48
C CYS A 22 -12.87 -5.03 16.30
N SER A 23 -13.62 -5.80 15.50
CA SER A 23 -13.06 -6.53 14.33
C SER A 23 -13.35 -5.85 12.98
N ALA A 24 -14.34 -4.96 12.93
CA ALA A 24 -14.85 -4.45 11.65
C ALA A 24 -13.81 -3.62 10.85
N GLU A 25 -13.00 -2.78 11.50
CA GLU A 25 -12.00 -1.97 10.79
C GLU A 25 -10.81 -2.80 10.29
N GLN A 26 -10.36 -3.77 11.08
CA GLN A 26 -9.25 -4.65 10.72
C GLN A 26 -9.65 -5.64 9.60
N ASP A 27 -10.91 -6.09 9.61
CA ASP A 27 -11.49 -6.89 8.55
C ASP A 27 -11.64 -6.07 7.25
N THR A 28 -11.97 -4.78 7.33
CA THR A 28 -12.17 -3.94 6.14
C THR A 28 -10.86 -3.67 5.38
N GLU A 29 -9.76 -3.33 6.07
CA GLU A 29 -8.45 -3.15 5.43
C GLU A 29 -7.94 -4.46 4.81
N GLY A 30 -8.05 -5.57 5.55
CA GLY A 30 -7.67 -6.90 5.05
C GLY A 30 -8.52 -7.37 3.85
N MET A 31 -9.81 -7.06 3.84
CA MET A 31 -10.71 -7.34 2.73
C MET A 31 -10.38 -6.50 1.49
N ASN A 32 -10.09 -5.20 1.66
CA ASN A 32 -9.67 -4.33 0.57
C ASN A 32 -8.39 -4.84 -0.09
N TYR A 33 -7.37 -5.15 0.71
CA TYR A 33 -6.13 -5.72 0.21
C TYR A 33 -6.34 -7.05 -0.53
N THR A 34 -7.17 -7.94 0.01
CA THR A 34 -7.46 -9.24 -0.62
C THR A 34 -8.18 -9.07 -1.97
N GLY A 35 -9.13 -8.14 -2.05
CA GLY A 35 -9.81 -7.80 -3.28
C GLY A 35 -8.87 -7.21 -4.34
N ASP A 36 -8.01 -6.28 -3.92
CA ASP A 36 -7.01 -5.68 -4.80
C ASP A 36 -6.01 -6.72 -5.28
N TYR A 37 -5.47 -7.55 -4.39
CA TYR A 37 -4.53 -8.62 -4.73
C TYR A 37 -5.10 -9.58 -5.77
N SER A 38 -6.39 -9.91 -5.67
CA SER A 38 -7.06 -10.82 -6.61
C SER A 38 -7.33 -10.17 -7.97
N SER A 39 -7.37 -8.84 -8.03
CA SER A 39 -7.70 -8.06 -9.24
C SER A 39 -6.47 -7.60 -10.03
N HIS A 40 -5.27 -7.80 -9.48
CA HIS A 40 -4.01 -7.31 -10.04
C HIS A 40 -3.03 -8.45 -10.36
N GLN A 41 -2.07 -8.16 -11.25
CA GLN A 41 -0.95 -9.07 -11.49
C GLN A 41 -0.05 -9.11 -10.24
N PRO A 42 0.37 -10.30 -9.78
CA PRO A 42 1.33 -10.42 -8.69
C PRO A 42 2.69 -9.82 -9.07
N LEU A 43 3.35 -9.16 -8.11
CA LEU A 43 4.73 -8.72 -8.28
C LEU A 43 5.68 -9.92 -8.34
N SER A 44 6.64 -9.87 -9.27
CA SER A 44 7.83 -10.70 -9.15
C SER A 44 8.74 -10.08 -8.08
N VAL A 45 9.13 -10.86 -7.08
CA VAL A 45 9.89 -10.35 -5.92
C VAL A 45 11.34 -10.79 -5.99
N VAL A 46 12.27 -9.85 -5.77
CA VAL A 46 13.71 -10.10 -5.63
C VAL A 46 14.20 -9.45 -4.33
N GLY A 47 15.11 -10.10 -3.61
CA GLY A 47 15.65 -9.58 -2.35
C GLY A 47 14.85 -10.04 -1.13
N TYR A 48 14.88 -9.23 -0.07
CA TYR A 48 14.40 -9.61 1.27
C TYR A 48 13.38 -8.61 1.82
N PRO A 49 12.14 -8.60 1.32
CA PRO A 49 11.10 -7.74 1.87
C PRO A 49 10.68 -8.18 3.28
N SER A 50 10.22 -7.23 4.08
CA SER A 50 9.31 -7.53 5.19
C SER A 50 7.88 -7.64 4.65
N THR A 51 6.96 -8.19 5.45
CA THR A 51 5.53 -8.22 5.07
C THR A 51 5.00 -6.83 4.74
N GLY A 52 5.40 -5.83 5.54
CA GLY A 52 4.96 -4.47 5.36
C GLY A 52 5.57 -3.78 4.14
N SER A 53 6.87 -3.95 3.88
CA SER A 53 7.50 -3.35 2.70
C SER A 53 6.99 -3.96 1.40
N LEU A 54 6.70 -5.26 1.37
CA LEU A 54 6.05 -5.90 0.22
C LEU A 54 4.63 -5.36 0.02
N GLY A 55 3.82 -5.30 1.09
CA GLY A 55 2.44 -4.84 1.01
C GLY A 55 2.32 -3.42 0.45
N ILE A 56 3.12 -2.48 0.96
CA ILE A 56 3.08 -1.09 0.46
C ILE A 56 3.59 -0.98 -0.99
N ALA A 57 4.59 -1.76 -1.39
CA ALA A 57 5.06 -1.76 -2.78
C ALA A 57 3.99 -2.29 -3.74
N GLN A 58 3.23 -3.30 -3.32
CA GLN A 58 2.08 -3.82 -4.07
C GLN A 58 1.00 -2.76 -4.22
N GLU A 59 0.57 -2.14 -3.12
CA GLU A 59 -0.45 -1.09 -3.17
C GLU A 59 -0.04 0.08 -4.07
N VAL A 60 1.21 0.53 -4.00
CA VAL A 60 1.73 1.58 -4.90
C VAL A 60 1.59 1.16 -6.37
N VAL A 61 2.02 -0.04 -6.74
CA VAL A 61 1.90 -0.54 -8.12
C VAL A 61 0.45 -0.63 -8.56
N TRP A 62 -0.44 -1.13 -7.68
CA TRP A 62 -1.86 -1.27 -7.98
C TRP A 62 -2.53 0.09 -8.19
N ARG A 63 -2.32 1.08 -7.31
CA ARG A 63 -2.90 2.41 -7.50
C ARG A 63 -2.37 3.10 -8.76
N ILE A 64 -1.10 2.91 -9.10
CA ILE A 64 -0.54 3.38 -10.38
C ILE A 64 -1.24 2.70 -11.57
N ALA A 65 -1.44 1.38 -11.53
CA ALA A 65 -2.11 0.62 -12.59
C ALA A 65 -3.57 1.03 -12.77
N ASP A 66 -4.30 1.21 -11.67
CA ASP A 66 -5.68 1.69 -11.65
C ASP A 66 -5.78 3.14 -12.17
N GLY A 67 -4.71 3.92 -12.00
CA GLY A 67 -4.70 5.36 -12.23
C GLY A 67 -5.39 6.14 -11.11
N ASP A 68 -5.39 5.58 -9.90
CA ASP A 68 -6.04 6.13 -8.72
C ASP A 68 -5.08 7.07 -7.97
N VAL A 69 -5.05 8.33 -8.41
CA VAL A 69 -4.17 9.38 -7.89
C VAL A 69 -4.43 9.63 -6.41
N ASP A 70 -5.70 9.71 -5.99
CA ASP A 70 -6.08 10.04 -4.61
C ASP A 70 -5.63 8.94 -3.65
N ARG A 71 -5.90 7.67 -3.97
CA ARG A 71 -5.46 6.55 -3.13
C ARG A 71 -3.95 6.42 -3.15
N LEU A 72 -3.28 6.65 -4.29
CA LEU A 72 -1.82 6.63 -4.35
C LEU A 72 -1.22 7.72 -3.44
N ALA A 73 -1.71 8.96 -3.53
CA ALA A 73 -1.25 10.08 -2.70
C ALA A 73 -1.49 9.83 -1.20
N SER A 74 -2.55 9.08 -0.85
CA SER A 74 -2.85 8.71 0.55
C SER A 74 -1.82 7.74 1.16
N LEU A 75 -0.97 7.09 0.36
CA LEU A 75 0.08 6.18 0.82
C LEU A 75 1.33 6.90 1.34
N VAL A 76 1.37 8.24 1.29
CA VAL A 76 2.55 9.03 1.65
C VAL A 76 2.98 8.86 3.13
N SER A 77 4.29 8.79 3.37
CA SER A 77 4.84 8.67 4.73
C SER A 77 4.77 9.96 5.52
N ASP A 78 5.08 11.08 4.88
CA ASP A 78 5.18 12.40 5.48
C ASP A 78 4.71 13.44 4.45
N LYS A 79 3.77 14.30 4.81
CA LYS A 79 3.33 15.39 3.92
C LYS A 79 4.43 16.45 3.86
N GLN A 80 5.19 16.50 2.76
CA GLN A 80 6.32 17.42 2.58
C GLN A 80 5.92 18.84 2.16
N GLY A 81 4.64 19.20 2.30
CA GLY A 81 4.06 20.44 1.80
C GLY A 81 2.66 20.17 1.28
N GLU A 82 1.90 21.24 1.07
CA GLU A 82 0.59 21.17 0.44
C GLU A 82 0.75 20.67 -1.02
N ASP A 83 -0.12 19.77 -1.46
CA ASP A 83 -0.20 19.18 -2.80
C ASP A 83 1.00 18.38 -3.33
N ILE A 84 2.14 18.32 -2.63
CA ILE A 84 3.32 17.57 -3.11
C ILE A 84 3.01 16.07 -3.35
N PRO A 85 2.33 15.36 -2.42
CA PRO A 85 2.00 13.95 -2.64
C PRO A 85 1.06 13.74 -3.81
N GLU A 86 0.07 14.63 -3.99
CA GLU A 86 -0.90 14.57 -5.08
C GLU A 86 -0.22 14.77 -6.44
N LYS A 87 0.60 15.81 -6.59
CA LYS A 87 1.38 16.03 -7.82
C LYS A 87 2.35 14.90 -8.12
N THR A 88 2.98 14.34 -7.09
CA THR A 88 3.84 13.16 -7.24
C THR A 88 3.01 11.96 -7.75
N ALA A 89 1.83 11.72 -7.18
CA ALA A 89 0.92 10.66 -7.60
C ALA A 89 0.44 10.84 -9.05
N GLU A 90 0.04 12.05 -9.43
CA GLU A 90 -0.33 12.41 -10.81
C GLU A 90 0.81 12.08 -11.78
N ASN A 91 2.04 12.49 -11.46
CA ASN A 91 3.20 12.23 -12.29
C ASN A 91 3.50 10.72 -12.39
N TRP A 92 3.41 9.98 -11.28
CA TRP A 92 3.63 8.54 -11.28
C TRP A 92 2.57 7.80 -12.11
N VAL A 93 1.29 8.15 -11.96
CA VAL A 93 0.21 7.59 -12.77
C VAL A 93 0.43 7.92 -14.25
N ALA A 94 0.71 9.17 -14.58
CA ALA A 94 0.93 9.60 -15.96
C ALA A 94 2.12 8.87 -16.61
N ALA A 95 3.21 8.67 -15.86
CA ALA A 95 4.42 8.05 -16.38
C ALA A 95 4.37 6.53 -16.42
N PHE A 96 3.80 5.88 -15.40
CA PHE A 96 4.03 4.46 -15.12
C PHE A 96 2.79 3.57 -15.22
N ARG A 97 1.57 4.14 -15.35
CA ARG A 97 0.32 3.37 -15.39
C ARG A 97 0.35 2.19 -16.37
N LYS A 98 0.83 2.43 -17.59
CA LYS A 98 0.93 1.37 -18.61
C LYS A 98 1.82 0.22 -18.14
N GLY A 99 3.01 0.52 -17.63
CA GLY A 99 3.94 -0.50 -17.15
C GLY A 99 3.45 -1.22 -15.89
N ALA A 100 2.76 -0.51 -15.00
CA ALA A 100 2.25 -1.03 -13.74
C ALA A 100 1.07 -1.99 -13.93
N GLY A 101 0.27 -1.78 -14.99
CA GLY A 101 -0.79 -2.72 -15.38
C GLY A 101 -0.28 -4.05 -15.97
N GLY A 102 1.03 -4.15 -16.25
CA GLY A 102 1.67 -5.33 -16.79
C GLY A 102 2.48 -6.11 -15.75
N LYS A 103 3.51 -6.82 -16.23
CA LYS A 103 4.47 -7.51 -15.35
C LYS A 103 5.39 -6.49 -14.70
N VAL A 104 5.51 -6.55 -13.37
CA VAL A 104 6.43 -5.74 -12.57
C VAL A 104 7.31 -6.63 -11.71
N THR A 105 8.61 -6.36 -11.69
CA THR A 105 9.51 -6.89 -10.64
C THR A 105 9.77 -5.81 -9.61
N ALA A 106 9.56 -6.12 -8.33
CA ALA A 106 10.02 -5.29 -7.22
C ALA A 106 11.25 -5.95 -6.60
N GLU A 107 12.39 -5.24 -6.64
CA GLU A 107 13.61 -5.63 -5.94
C GLU A 107 13.75 -4.84 -4.64
N PHE A 108 13.88 -5.55 -3.54
CA PHE A 108 13.95 -5.01 -2.18
C PHE A 108 15.40 -4.98 -1.71
N TYR A 109 15.98 -3.78 -1.69
CA TYR A 109 17.38 -3.56 -1.36
C TYR A 109 17.61 -3.42 0.14
N ASP A 110 18.69 -4.05 0.61
CA ASP A 110 19.10 -4.13 2.02
C ASP A 110 17.99 -4.71 2.93
N GLU A 111 18.19 -4.67 4.25
CA GLU A 111 17.20 -5.15 5.23
C GLU A 111 16.05 -4.14 5.40
N GLY A 112 14.81 -4.64 5.29
CA GLY A 112 13.58 -3.84 5.37
C GLY A 112 12.90 -3.82 6.73
N SER A 113 13.63 -3.75 7.84
CA SER A 113 13.05 -3.81 9.20
C SER A 113 12.35 -2.51 9.63
N TYR A 114 12.71 -1.35 9.07
CA TYR A 114 12.03 -0.07 9.36
C TYR A 114 11.88 0.84 8.13
N ARG A 115 12.83 0.74 7.19
CA ARG A 115 12.84 1.44 5.91
C ARG A 115 13.47 0.53 4.87
N GLN A 116 13.08 0.69 3.62
CA GLN A 116 13.66 -0.09 2.53
C GLN A 116 13.61 0.72 1.24
N THR A 117 14.66 0.56 0.43
CA THR A 117 14.64 0.99 -0.96
C THR A 117 14.05 -0.15 -1.80
N VAL A 118 13.05 0.17 -2.60
CA VAL A 118 12.43 -0.78 -3.52
C VAL A 118 12.58 -0.26 -4.94
N VAL A 119 13.15 -1.06 -5.82
CA VAL A 119 13.24 -0.73 -7.24
C VAL A 119 12.19 -1.51 -8.02
N LEU A 120 11.29 -0.80 -8.66
CA LEU A 120 10.30 -1.34 -9.57
C LEU A 120 10.86 -1.38 -10.99
N TYR A 121 10.75 -2.54 -11.63
CA TYR A 121 11.09 -2.77 -13.02
C TYR A 121 9.80 -3.06 -13.78
N LEU A 122 9.35 -2.11 -14.59
CA LEU A 122 8.11 -2.17 -15.35
C LEU A 122 8.40 -2.78 -16.72
N HIS A 123 8.22 -4.09 -16.84
CA HIS A 123 8.77 -4.87 -17.96
C HIS A 123 8.20 -4.49 -19.33
N GLU A 124 6.94 -4.07 -19.38
CA GLU A 124 6.29 -3.70 -20.65
C GLU A 124 6.87 -2.40 -21.24
N THR A 125 7.18 -1.42 -20.38
CA THR A 125 7.67 -0.11 -20.81
C THR A 125 9.18 0.04 -20.70
N GLY A 126 9.85 -0.89 -20.02
CA GLY A 126 11.28 -0.81 -19.70
C GLY A 126 11.62 0.30 -18.71
N GLN A 127 10.61 0.92 -18.08
CA GLN A 127 10.81 1.96 -17.08
C GLN A 127 11.25 1.36 -15.75
N ILE A 128 12.02 2.14 -15.00
CA ILE A 128 12.50 1.80 -13.66
C ILE A 128 12.03 2.90 -12.71
N LYS A 129 11.54 2.52 -11.54
CA LYS A 129 11.13 3.46 -10.50
C LYS A 129 11.69 3.05 -9.14
N GLU A 130 12.46 3.93 -8.52
CA GLU A 130 12.84 3.79 -7.11
C GLU A 130 11.70 4.27 -6.19
N LEU A 131 11.45 3.50 -5.14
CA LEU A 131 10.59 3.86 -4.02
C LEU A 131 11.39 3.82 -2.72
N TYR A 132 11.14 4.80 -1.86
CA TYR A 132 11.58 4.78 -0.48
C TYR A 132 10.39 4.48 0.42
N VAL A 133 10.37 3.30 1.03
CA VAL A 133 9.26 2.89 1.90
C VAL A 133 9.72 2.79 3.35
N ARG A 134 8.83 3.10 4.29
CA ARG A 134 9.12 3.04 5.73
C ARG A 134 7.88 2.76 6.56
N ALA A 135 8.12 2.13 7.71
CA ALA A 135 7.13 2.03 8.77
C ALA A 135 6.96 3.39 9.47
N VAL A 136 5.71 3.78 9.70
CA VAL A 136 5.31 4.94 10.50
C VAL A 136 4.25 4.54 11.52
N MET A 137 4.15 5.28 12.62
CA MET A 137 3.09 5.08 13.60
C MET A 137 1.90 5.97 13.26
N LEU A 138 0.74 5.36 12.99
CA LEU A 138 -0.54 6.03 12.78
C LEU A 138 -1.55 5.45 13.76
N ASP A 139 -2.16 6.32 14.58
CA ASP A 139 -3.15 5.92 15.59
C ASP A 139 -2.70 4.75 16.49
N GLY A 140 -1.41 4.73 16.83
CA GLY A 140 -0.81 3.69 17.68
C GLY A 140 -0.54 2.35 16.98
N LYS A 141 -0.76 2.26 15.66
CA LYS A 141 -0.44 1.10 14.83
C LYS A 141 0.73 1.40 13.91
N GLU A 142 1.57 0.39 13.67
CA GLU A 142 2.60 0.47 12.64
C GLU A 142 1.96 0.27 11.26
N VAL A 143 2.17 1.24 10.37
CA VAL A 143 1.69 1.19 8.98
C VAL A 143 2.85 1.53 8.05
N TRP A 144 2.97 0.81 6.95
CA TRP A 144 3.99 1.09 5.94
C TRP A 144 3.50 2.15 4.95
N ARG A 145 4.40 3.07 4.61
CA ARG A 145 4.12 4.22 3.74
C ARG A 145 5.27 4.46 2.77
N VAL A 146 5.02 5.26 1.73
CA VAL A 146 6.00 5.58 0.68
C VAL A 146 6.37 7.07 0.70
N GLY A 147 7.64 7.39 0.46
CA GLY A 147 8.08 8.76 0.24
C GLY A 147 7.56 9.29 -1.08
N MET A 148 6.90 10.45 -1.05
CA MET A 148 6.37 11.12 -2.24
C MET A 148 6.81 12.59 -2.23
N ALA A 149 7.86 12.89 -2.98
CA ALA A 149 8.54 14.18 -2.95
C ALA A 149 9.03 14.63 -4.33
N GLU A 150 8.37 14.17 -5.39
CA GLU A 150 8.77 14.39 -6.78
C GLU A 150 7.63 15.08 -7.56
N PRO A 151 7.30 16.34 -7.20
CA PRO A 151 6.21 17.07 -7.84
C PRO A 151 6.53 17.45 -9.30
N GLY A 152 7.80 17.37 -9.73
CA GLY A 152 8.21 17.56 -11.12
C GLY A 152 8.14 16.27 -11.95
N PRO A 153 7.62 16.29 -13.20
CA PRO A 153 7.56 15.10 -14.06
C PRO A 153 8.95 14.46 -14.35
N ALA A 154 9.98 15.30 -14.46
CA ALA A 154 11.35 14.83 -14.67
C ALA A 154 11.94 14.16 -13.42
N GLU A 155 11.61 14.66 -12.23
CA GLU A 155 12.01 14.07 -10.95
C GLU A 155 11.30 12.73 -10.75
N ALA A 156 9.99 12.68 -11.03
CA ALA A 156 9.17 11.48 -10.89
C ALA A 156 9.68 10.28 -11.70
N THR A 157 10.33 10.55 -12.83
CA THR A 157 10.86 9.55 -13.78
C THR A 157 12.37 9.40 -13.73
N ALA A 158 13.05 10.11 -12.84
CA ALA A 158 14.48 9.99 -12.67
C ALA A 158 14.84 8.57 -12.18
N VAL A 159 15.94 8.05 -12.71
CA VAL A 159 16.52 6.78 -12.28
C VAL A 159 17.90 7.09 -11.71
N GLU A 160 18.11 6.74 -10.44
CA GLU A 160 19.39 6.97 -9.79
C GLU A 160 20.52 6.16 -10.46
N PRO A 161 21.72 6.73 -10.63
CA PRO A 161 22.81 6.08 -11.38
C PRO A 161 23.28 4.73 -10.82
N TRP A 162 23.02 4.45 -9.55
CA TRP A 162 23.42 3.20 -8.89
C TRP A 162 22.50 2.02 -9.24
N ILE A 163 21.29 2.30 -9.74
CA ILE A 163 20.26 1.28 -9.95
C ILE A 163 20.62 0.41 -11.17
N PRO A 164 20.77 -0.92 -11.00
CA PRO A 164 21.07 -1.81 -12.10
C PRO A 164 19.88 -1.91 -13.06
N LYS A 165 20.17 -2.16 -14.34
CA LYS A 165 19.13 -2.30 -15.38
C LYS A 165 18.37 -3.62 -15.28
N THR A 166 19.02 -4.64 -14.74
CA THR A 166 18.45 -5.97 -14.57
C THR A 166 18.22 -6.23 -13.07
N PRO A 167 17.02 -6.67 -12.67
CA PRO A 167 16.77 -7.03 -11.28
C PRO A 167 17.75 -8.11 -10.76
N GLY A 168 18.26 -7.94 -9.56
CA GLY A 168 19.11 -8.91 -8.86
C GLY A 168 20.61 -8.82 -9.18
N GLU A 169 21.05 -7.94 -10.08
CA GLU A 169 22.48 -7.81 -10.44
C GLU A 169 23.39 -7.50 -9.24
N LEU A 170 22.85 -6.77 -8.25
CA LEU A 170 23.59 -6.39 -7.04
C LEU A 170 23.34 -7.34 -5.87
N GLY A 171 22.62 -8.45 -6.07
CA GLY A 171 22.19 -9.32 -4.98
C GLY A 171 21.35 -8.59 -3.93
N SER A 172 20.61 -7.57 -4.36
CA SER A 172 19.74 -6.72 -3.53
C SER A 172 20.47 -6.02 -2.38
N LYS A 173 21.69 -5.53 -2.65
CA LYS A 173 22.47 -4.69 -1.75
C LYS A 173 22.77 -3.36 -2.41
N VAL A 174 22.61 -2.27 -1.66
CA VAL A 174 23.01 -0.95 -2.17
C VAL A 174 24.53 -0.90 -2.22
N VAL A 175 25.08 -0.52 -3.38
CA VAL A 175 26.51 -0.24 -3.53
C VAL A 175 26.72 1.22 -3.15
N ARG A 176 27.29 1.47 -1.96
CA ARG A 176 27.70 2.79 -1.49
C ARG A 176 29.19 3.02 -1.70
#